data_AF-A0A7J7KB65-F1
#
_entry.id   AF-A0A7J7KB65-F1
#
_cell.length_a   1.000
_cell.length_b   1.000
_cell.length_c   1.000
_cell.angle_alpha   90.00
_cell.angle_beta   90.00
_cell.angle_gamma   90.00
#
_symmetry.space_group_name_H-M   'P 1'
#
loop_
_entity.id
_entity.type
_entity.pdbx_description
1 polymer ?
#
loop_
_entity_poly.entity_id
_entity_poly.type
_entity_poly.pdbx_seq_one_letter_code
_entity_poly.pdbx_strand_id
1 'polypeptide(L)' 'MLSTFIAEVKRVAEIVCGITTQCVQLQNVLKLSPKTLSNICLKLNTKLGGINAVTEKDAKFDKRYLFC' A
#
# COMPACT_ATOMS: atom_id res chain seq x y z
N MET A 1 15.70 -4.73 16.95
CA MET A 1 15.85 -6.16 16.60
C MET A 1 14.82 -6.59 15.54
N LEU A 2 13.50 -6.44 15.75
CA LEU A 2 12.49 -6.79 14.74
C LEU A 2 12.54 -5.94 13.45
N SER A 3 12.94 -4.67 13.56
CA SER A 3 13.06 -3.74 12.43
C SER A 3 14.11 -4.16 11.41
N THR A 4 15.21 -4.76 11.86
CA THR A 4 16.30 -5.22 11.00
C THR A 4 15.88 -6.43 10.15
N PHE A 5 15.11 -7.35 10.73
CA PHE A 5 14.57 -8.49 9.98
C PHE A 5 13.58 -8.05 8.89
N ILE A 6 12.65 -7.14 9.21
CA ILE A 6 11.72 -6.58 8.23
C ILE A 6 12.47 -5.81 7.12
N ALA A 7 13.54 -5.10 7.47
CA ALA A 7 14.36 -4.40 6.49
C ALA A 7 15.00 -5.38 5.49
N GLU A 8 15.54 -6.50 5.98
CA GLU A 8 16.17 -7.49 5.11
C GLU A 8 15.16 -8.24 4.23
N VAL A 9 14.01 -8.63 4.79
CA VAL A 9 12.91 -9.23 4.01
C VAL A 9 12.45 -8.30 2.90
N LYS A 10 12.26 -7.00 3.21
CA LYS A 10 11.91 -6.01 2.20
C LYS A 10 13.01 -5.83 1.15
N ARG A 11 14.27 -5.74 1.57
CA ARG A 11 15.41 -5.59 0.67
C ARG A 11 15.48 -6.74 -0.32
N VAL A 12 15.42 -7.98 0.15
CA VAL A 12 15.46 -9.16 -0.73
C VAL A 12 14.23 -9.21 -1.63
N ALA A 13 13.03 -9.05 -1.08
CA ALA A 13 11.81 -9.14 -1.88
C ALA A 13 11.74 -8.05 -2.96
N GLU A 14 11.95 -6.79 -2.61
CA GLU A 14 11.75 -5.67 -3.53
C GLU A 14 12.93 -5.45 -4.47
N ILE A 15 14.18 -5.56 -3.99
CA ILE A 15 15.38 -5.28 -4.80
C ILE A 15 15.89 -6.51 -5.54
N VAL A 16 15.88 -7.68 -4.91
CA VAL A 16 16.45 -8.89 -5.50
C VAL A 16 15.41 -9.65 -6.32
N CYS A 17 14.20 -9.82 -5.78
CA CYS A 17 13.14 -10.60 -6.43
C CYS A 17 12.16 -9.76 -7.26
N GLY A 18 12.15 -8.42 -7.11
CA GLY A 18 11.18 -7.55 -7.76
C GLY A 18 9.73 -7.77 -7.29
N ILE A 19 9.54 -8.31 -6.08
CA ILE A 19 8.23 -8.63 -5.51
C ILE A 19 7.79 -7.47 -4.61
N THR A 20 6.64 -6.90 -4.95
CA THR A 20 5.97 -5.90 -4.12
C THR A 20 5.45 -6.53 -2.82
N THR A 21 5.83 -5.98 -1.66
CA THR A 21 5.42 -6.51 -0.34
C THR A 21 4.64 -5.50 0.50
N GLN A 22 3.84 -5.93 1.49
CA GLN A 22 3.21 -5.06 2.48
C GLN A 22 3.28 -5.66 3.89
N CYS A 23 4.24 -5.20 4.70
CA CYS A 23 4.36 -5.65 6.09
C CYS A 23 3.24 -5.07 6.96
N VAL A 24 2.63 -5.90 7.82
CA VAL A 24 1.63 -5.49 8.82
C VAL A 24 2.07 -6.02 10.18
N GLN A 25 1.95 -5.20 11.22
CA GLN A 25 2.26 -5.65 12.58
C GLN A 25 1.21 -6.65 13.05
N LEU A 26 1.65 -7.71 13.75
CA LEU A 26 0.77 -8.77 14.25
C LEU A 26 -0.43 -8.23 15.04
N GLN A 27 -0.23 -7.23 15.89
CA GLN A 27 -1.33 -6.59 16.65
C GLN A 27 -2.46 -6.03 15.77
N ASN A 28 -2.12 -5.51 14.58
CA ASN A 28 -3.08 -4.96 13.63
C ASN A 28 -3.80 -6.06 12.84
N VAL A 29 -3.23 -7.26 12.79
CA VAL A 29 -3.87 -8.46 12.23
C VAL A 29 -4.78 -9.11 13.27
N LEU A 30 -4.37 -9.12 14.54
CA LEU A 30 -5.17 -9.70 15.63
C LEU A 30 -6.39 -8.82 15.98
N LYS A 31 -6.26 -7.50 15.90
CA LYS A 31 -7.34 -6.53 16.10
C LYS A 31 -7.58 -5.74 14.82
N LEU A 32 -8.28 -6.37 13.88
CA LEU A 32 -8.66 -5.72 12.62
C LEU A 32 -9.67 -4.60 12.90
N SER A 33 -9.39 -3.41 12.38
CA SER A 33 -10.37 -2.33 12.30
C SER A 33 -10.60 -1.98 10.83
N PRO A 34 -11.83 -1.56 10.45
CA PRO A 34 -12.11 -1.10 9.10
C PRO A 34 -11.14 0.01 8.65
N LYS A 35 -10.80 0.93 9.56
CA LYS A 35 -9.83 2.01 9.29
C LYS A 35 -8.43 1.47 8.99
N THR A 36 -7.96 0.48 9.74
CA THR A 36 -6.66 -0.15 9.51
C THR A 36 -6.64 -0.88 8.15
N LEU A 37 -7.72 -1.60 7.83
CA LEU A 37 -7.86 -2.29 6.54
C LEU A 37 -7.86 -1.30 5.37
N SER A 38 -8.65 -0.23 5.43
CA SER A 38 -8.66 0.82 4.40
C SER A 38 -7.26 1.40 4.19
N ASN A 39 -6.53 1.72 5.27
CA ASN A 39 -5.17 2.24 5.16
C ASN A 39 -4.18 1.22 4.55
N ILE A 40 -4.36 -0.08 4.79
CA ILE A 40 -3.55 -1.13 4.15
C ILE A 40 -3.87 -1.19 2.66
N CYS A 41 -5.15 -1.16 2.27
CA CYS A 41 -5.56 -1.16 0.87
C CYS A 41 -5.02 0.04 0.10
N LEU A 42 -5.05 1.24 0.68
CA LEU A 42 -4.47 2.45 0.06
C LEU A 42 -2.97 2.27 -0.24
N LYS A 43 -2.22 1.61 0.66
CA LYS A 43 -0.79 1.34 0.45
C LYS A 43 -0.55 0.30 -0.64
N LEU A 44 -1.40 -0.73 -0.72
CA LEU A 44 -1.32 -1.73 -1.78
C LEU A 44 -1.64 -1.11 -3.14
N ASN A 45 -2.68 -0.27 -3.21
CA ASN A 45 -3.09 0.38 -4.44
C ASN A 45 -1.94 1.20 -5.06
N THR A 46 -1.28 2.07 -4.27
CA THR A 46 -0.13 2.85 -4.76
C THR A 46 1.06 1.98 -5.18
N LYS A 47 1.30 0.85 -4.51
CA LYS A 47 2.38 -0.07 -4.88
C LYS A 47 2.14 -0.83 -6.17
N LEU A 48 0.87 -1.01 -6.53
CA LEU A 48 0.46 -1.60 -7.80
C LEU A 48 0.29 -0.53 -8.91
N GLY A 49 0.66 0.73 -8.62
CA GLY A 49 0.56 1.85 -9.56
C GLY A 49 -0.82 2.51 -9.61
N GLY A 50 -1.74 2.14 -8.72
CA GLY A 50 -3.04 2.75 -8.59
C GLY A 50 -3.00 4.12 -7.90
N ILE A 51 -3.98 4.96 -8.22
CA ILE A 51 -4.12 6.33 -7.69
C ILE A 51 -5.30 6.33 -6.70
N ASN A 52 -5.02 6.72 -5.44
CA ASN A 52 -6.02 6.71 -4.37
C ASN A 52 -6.91 7.96 -4.35
N ALA A 53 -6.40 9.08 -4.82
CA ALA A 53 -7.10 10.35 -4.84
C ALA A 53 -6.46 11.26 -5.89
N VAL A 54 -7.29 12.10 -6.50
CA VAL A 54 -6.89 13.18 -7.41
C VAL A 54 -7.54 14.47 -6.94
N THR A 55 -6.91 15.61 -7.22
CA THR A 55 -7.55 16.90 -6.96
C THR A 55 -8.73 17.09 -7.93
N GLU A 56 -9.77 17.80 -7.52
CA GLU A 56 -10.97 18.03 -8.37
C GLU A 56 -10.65 18.64 -9.75
N LYS A 57 -9.55 19.41 -9.84
CA LYS A 57 -9.09 20.01 -11.11
C LYS A 57 -8.54 18.95 -12.07
N ASP A 58 -7.87 17.93 -11.54
CA ASP A 58 -7.24 16.85 -12.31
C ASP A 58 -8.28 15.78 -12.70
N ALA A 59 -9.28 15.54 -11.84
CA ALA A 59 -10.40 14.61 -12.09
C ALA A 59 -11.24 15.00 -13.33
N LYS A 60 -11.37 16.30 -13.60
CA LYS A 60 -12.12 16.80 -14.77
C LYS A 60 -11.34 16.62 -16.08
N PHE A 61 -10.01 16.51 -16.00
CA PHE A 61 -9.14 16.41 -17.17
C PHE A 61 -8.96 14.97 -17.67
N ASP A 62 -9.03 13.99 -16.78
CA ASP A 62 -8.87 12.58 -17.15
C ASP A 62 -10.04 11.73 -16.62
N LYS A 63 -10.96 11.41 -17.53
CA LYS A 63 -12.16 10.58 -17.28
C LYS A 63 -11.83 9.16 -16.79
N ARG A 64 -10.56 8.74 -16.81
CA ARG A 64 -10.13 7.43 -16.26
C ARG A 64 -10.13 7.40 -14.73
N TYR A 65 -10.15 8.56 -14.05
CA TYR A 65 -10.16 8.64 -12.58
C TYR A 65 -11.56 8.74 -11.96
N LEU A 66 -12.63 8.73 -12.77
CA LEU A 66 -14.02 8.86 -12.30
C LEU A 66 -14.64 7.55 -11.79
N PHE A 67 -13.86 6.45 -11.77
CA PHE A 67 -14.33 5.11 -11.40
C PHE A 67 -13.70 4.56 -10.10
N CYS A 68 -13.05 5.41 -9.29
CA CYS A 68 -12.83 5.09 -7.87
C CYS A 68 -13.89 5.78 -7.01
#